data_AF-A0A318GZA7-F1
#
_entry.id   AF-A0A318GZA7-F1
#
_cell.length_a   1.000
_cell.length_b   1.000
_cell.length_c   1.000
_cell.angle_alpha   90.00
_cell.angle_beta   90.00
_cell.angle_gamma   90.00
#
_symmetry.space_group_name_H-M   'P 1'
#
loop_
_entity.id
_entity.type
_entity.pdbx_description
1 polymer ?
#
loop_
_entity_poly.entity_id
_entity_poly.type
_entity_poly.pdbx_seq_one_letter_code
_entity_poly.pdbx_strand_id
1 'polypeptide(L)'
;MSPSATPLPAERCPLCGEPNACAPAQAGDFQVACWCTRTRFPASLLARIPAGQRGLACICNACVDAALAAEAAVDTAAPAGAPPAPVPPPGSADSAD
;
A
#
# COMPACT_ATOMS: atom_id res chain seq x y z
N MET A 1 27.11 11.81 2.60
CA MET A 1 26.30 11.47 1.41
C MET A 1 25.93 10.00 1.51
N SER A 2 24.64 9.66 1.57
CA SER A 2 24.20 8.27 1.43
C SER A 2 24.52 7.80 0.01
N PRO A 3 24.96 6.55 -0.18
CA PRO A 3 25.08 5.99 -1.53
C PRO A 3 23.73 6.13 -2.23
N SER A 4 23.74 6.64 -3.46
CA SER A 4 22.57 6.68 -4.32
C SER A 4 21.96 5.27 -4.35
N ALA A 5 20.72 5.16 -3.91
CA ALA A 5 20.02 3.88 -3.95
C ALA A 5 19.86 3.46 -5.42
N THR A 6 20.33 2.26 -5.76
CA THR A 6 20.10 1.63 -7.06
C THR A 6 18.90 0.69 -6.92
N PRO A 7 17.98 0.62 -7.90
CA PRO A 7 16.89 -0.34 -7.86
C PRO A 7 17.46 -1.77 -7.90
N LEU A 8 16.90 -2.66 -7.08
CA LEU A 8 17.20 -4.08 -7.21
C LEU A 8 16.61 -4.63 -8.52
N PRO A 9 17.27 -5.62 -9.16
CA PRO A 9 16.75 -6.30 -10.34
C PRO A 9 15.61 -7.28 -9.96
N ALA A 10 14.57 -6.76 -9.33
CA ALA A 10 13.39 -7.53 -8.90
C ALA A 10 12.46 -7.78 -10.09
N GLU A 11 12.83 -8.72 -10.96
CA GLU A 11 12.08 -9.03 -12.19
C GLU A 11 10.72 -9.69 -11.95
N ARG A 12 10.49 -10.22 -10.74
CA ARG A 12 9.22 -10.81 -10.32
C ARG A 12 8.55 -9.98 -9.24
N CYS A 13 7.23 -9.92 -9.29
CA CYS A 13 6.42 -9.25 -8.29
C CYS A 13 6.45 -10.07 -6.97
N PRO A 14 6.76 -9.44 -5.82
CA PRO A 14 6.82 -10.13 -4.53
C PRO A 14 5.46 -10.63 -4.03
N LEU A 15 4.37 -10.15 -4.64
CA LEU A 15 3.01 -10.46 -4.22
C LEU A 15 2.35 -11.58 -5.03
N CYS A 16 2.68 -11.71 -6.30
CA CYS A 16 2.05 -12.71 -7.19
C CYS A 16 3.03 -13.60 -7.94
N GLY A 17 4.35 -13.34 -7.88
CA GLY A 17 5.37 -14.15 -8.56
C GLY A 17 5.50 -13.91 -10.08
N GLU A 18 4.54 -13.20 -10.68
CA GLU A 18 4.52 -12.84 -12.11
C GLU A 18 5.54 -11.75 -12.46
N PRO A 19 5.87 -11.56 -13.75
CA PRO A 19 6.77 -10.50 -14.20
C PRO A 19 6.40 -9.12 -13.66
N ASN A 20 7.41 -8.38 -13.20
CA ASN A 20 7.23 -7.09 -12.54
C ASN A 20 6.90 -5.96 -13.53
N ALA A 21 7.52 -6.00 -14.72
CA ALA A 21 7.47 -4.95 -15.74
C ALA A 21 7.81 -3.55 -15.19
N CYS A 22 8.70 -3.49 -14.20
CA CYS A 22 9.24 -2.24 -13.66
C CYS A 22 10.46 -1.80 -14.50
N ALA A 23 10.41 -0.59 -15.05
CA ALA A 23 11.50 -0.07 -15.87
C ALA A 23 12.78 0.19 -15.05
N PRO A 24 12.73 0.80 -13.85
CA PRO A 24 13.91 0.93 -12.99
C PRO A 24 14.59 -0.39 -12.63
N ALA A 25 13.80 -1.42 -12.29
CA ALA A 25 14.35 -2.74 -11.94
C ALA A 25 15.08 -3.40 -13.13
N GLN A 26 14.60 -3.19 -14.35
CA GLN A 26 15.24 -3.70 -15.57
C GLN A 26 16.45 -2.86 -15.99
N ALA A 27 16.38 -1.54 -15.83
CA ALA A 27 17.44 -0.62 -16.23
C ALA A 27 18.57 -0.51 -15.19
N GLY A 28 18.32 -0.90 -13.93
CA GLY A 28 19.25 -0.65 -12.83
C GLY A 28 19.37 0.83 -12.47
N ASP A 29 18.37 1.66 -12.82
CA ASP A 29 18.40 3.10 -12.59
C ASP A 29 17.00 3.66 -12.28
N PHE A 30 16.87 4.50 -11.25
CA PHE A 30 15.62 5.18 -10.92
C PHE A 30 15.33 6.40 -11.81
N GLN A 31 16.29 6.86 -12.64
CA GLN A 31 16.11 8.00 -13.53
C GLN A 31 15.36 7.66 -14.84
N VAL A 32 14.89 6.43 -15.01
CA VAL A 32 14.06 6.03 -16.15
C VAL A 32 12.58 6.21 -15.84
N ALA A 33 11.81 6.61 -16.85
CA ALA A 33 10.36 6.73 -16.73
C ALA A 33 9.71 5.35 -16.50
N CYS A 34 8.75 5.27 -15.58
CA CYS A 34 7.96 4.07 -15.33
C CYS A 34 6.51 4.43 -15.03
N TRP A 35 5.58 3.53 -15.34
CA TRP A 35 4.18 3.70 -14.99
C TRP A 35 3.97 3.87 -13.47
N CYS A 36 4.84 3.24 -12.66
CA CYS A 36 4.69 3.21 -11.21
C CYS A 36 4.83 4.59 -10.54
N THR A 37 5.48 5.56 -11.17
CA THR A 37 5.62 6.92 -10.60
C THR A 37 4.34 7.76 -10.74
N ARG A 38 3.37 7.30 -11.54
CA ARG A 38 2.11 8.00 -11.82
C ARG A 38 0.90 7.35 -11.17
N THR A 39 1.12 6.38 -10.28
CA THR A 39 0.04 5.66 -9.61
C THR A 39 0.24 5.66 -8.09
N ARG A 40 -0.86 5.51 -7.36
CA ARG A 40 -0.85 5.34 -5.91
C ARG A 40 -0.77 3.85 -5.59
N PHE A 41 0.06 3.52 -4.60
CA PHE A 41 0.09 2.18 -4.01
C PHE A 41 -0.75 2.18 -2.73
N PRO A 42 -1.88 1.43 -2.69
CA PRO A 42 -2.69 1.29 -1.49
C PRO A 42 -1.89 0.80 -0.27
N ALA A 43 -2.16 1.34 0.92
CA ALA A 43 -1.53 0.88 2.15
C ALA A 43 -1.82 -0.61 2.42
N SER A 44 -3.06 -1.04 2.12
CA SER A 44 -3.49 -2.44 2.20
C SER A 44 -2.67 -3.37 1.28
N LEU A 45 -2.28 -2.89 0.09
CA LEU A 45 -1.40 -3.60 -0.83
C LEU A 45 0.03 -3.68 -0.27
N LEU A 46 0.57 -2.56 0.21
CA LEU A 46 1.93 -2.51 0.75
C LEU A 46 2.10 -3.40 1.99
N ALA A 47 1.06 -3.53 2.81
CA ALA A 47 1.05 -4.40 3.99
C ALA A 47 1.26 -5.88 3.64
N ARG A 48 0.84 -6.31 2.44
CA ARG A 48 0.98 -7.69 1.96
C ARG A 48 2.39 -8.07 1.54
N ILE A 49 3.30 -7.11 1.37
CA ILE A 49 4.67 -7.41 0.95
C ILE A 49 5.37 -8.19 2.08
N PRO A 50 6.06 -9.31 1.78
CA PRO A 50 6.88 -10.02 2.75
C PRO A 50 7.91 -9.09 3.41
N ALA A 51 8.13 -9.23 4.71
CA ALA A 51 8.96 -8.29 5.49
C ALA A 51 10.35 -8.05 4.89
N GLY A 52 11.03 -9.11 4.44
CA GLY A 52 12.37 -9.04 3.82
C GLY A 52 12.40 -8.46 2.39
N GLN A 53 11.25 -8.06 1.83
CA GLN A 53 11.14 -7.49 0.49
C GLN A 53 10.52 -6.08 0.48
N ARG A 54 10.08 -5.59 1.65
CA ARG A 54 9.49 -4.26 1.82
C ARG A 54 10.52 -3.16 1.53
N GLY A 55 10.14 -2.21 0.67
CA GLY A 55 11.02 -1.11 0.26
C GLY A 55 12.19 -1.53 -0.64
N LEU A 56 12.24 -2.79 -1.06
CA LEU A 56 13.34 -3.36 -1.84
C LEU A 56 12.90 -3.82 -3.23
N ALA A 57 11.77 -4.53 -3.32
CA ALA A 57 11.23 -5.02 -4.59
C ALA A 57 10.05 -4.16 -5.07
N CYS A 58 9.99 -3.92 -6.38
CA CYS A 58 8.87 -3.25 -7.01
C CYS A 58 7.62 -4.15 -7.02
N ILE A 59 6.42 -3.57 -7.17
CA ILE A 59 5.17 -4.30 -7.31
C ILE A 59 4.65 -4.11 -8.75
N CYS A 60 4.14 -5.17 -9.37
CA CYS A 60 3.62 -5.11 -10.74
C CYS A 60 2.29 -4.33 -10.83
N ASN A 61 2.01 -3.79 -12.02
CA ASN A 61 0.80 -3.01 -12.29
C ASN A 61 -0.48 -3.79 -12.01
N ALA A 62 -0.54 -5.08 -12.38
CA ALA A 62 -1.70 -5.92 -12.12
C ALA A 62 -2.06 -6.03 -10.62
N CYS A 63 -1.06 -6.11 -9.73
CA CYS A 63 -1.31 -6.13 -8.29
C CYS A 63 -1.80 -4.77 -7.76
N VAL A 64 -1.32 -3.67 -8.34
CA VAL A 64 -1.77 -2.31 -8.00
C VAL A 64 -3.22 -2.11 -8.44
N ASP A 65 -3.54 -2.44 -9.68
CA ASP A 65 -4.88 -2.27 -10.25
C ASP A 65 -5.91 -3.12 -9.51
N ALA A 66 -5.58 -4.38 -9.20
CA ALA A 66 -6.45 -5.24 -8.39
C ALA A 66 -6.70 -4.67 -6.98
N ALA A 67 -5.69 -4.05 -6.36
CA ALA A 67 -5.86 -3.44 -5.05
C ALA A 67 -6.68 -2.14 -5.10
N LEU A 68 -6.49 -1.31 -6.11
CA LEU A 68 -7.30 -0.11 -6.32
C LEU A 68 -8.77 -0.46 -6.60
N ALA A 69 -9.01 -1.49 -7.41
CA ALA A 69 -10.36 -2.01 -7.65
C ALA A 69 -11.00 -2.56 -6.36
N ALA A 70 -10.23 -3.26 -5.52
CA ALA A 70 -10.70 -3.74 -4.23
C ALA A 70 -11.02 -2.60 -3.25
N GLU A 71 -10.17 -1.57 -3.15
CA GLU A 71 -10.45 -0.37 -2.33
C GLU A 71 -11.71 0.35 -2.82
N ALA A 72 -11.88 0.51 -4.14
CA ALA A 72 -13.07 1.12 -4.73
C ALA A 72 -14.33 0.31 -4.43
N ALA A 73 -14.28 -1.03 -4.52
CA ALA A 73 -15.42 -1.89 -4.21
C ALA A 73 -15.85 -1.79 -2.73
N VAL A 74 -14.91 -1.59 -1.81
CA VAL A 74 -15.21 -1.36 -0.39
C VAL A 74 -15.92 -0.01 -0.19
N ASP A 75 -15.49 1.02 -0.91
CA ASP A 75 -16.10 2.36 -0.88
C ASP A 75 -17.54 2.33 -1.43
N THR A 76 -17.78 1.61 -2.54
CA THR A 76 -19.12 1.48 -3.14
C THR A 76 -20.05 0.55 -2.35
N ALA A 77 -19.52 -0.33 -1.48
CA ALA A 77 -20.31 -1.25 -0.65
C ALA A 77 -20.90 -0.61 0.61
N ALA A 78 -20.54 0.63 0.93
CA ALA A 78 -21.10 1.36 2.07
C ALA A 78 -22.24 2.32 1.64
N PRO A 79 -23.49 2.13 2.09
CA PRO A 79 -24.40 3.25 2.23
C PRO A 79 -24.22 3.89 3.61
N ALA A 80 -24.04 5.21 3.62
CA ALA A 80 -24.22 6.16 4.74
C ALA A 80 -23.32 6.02 5.99
N GLY A 81 -22.70 7.14 6.33
CA GLY A 81 -21.97 7.31 7.59
C GLY A 81 -22.87 7.14 8.82
N ALA A 82 -22.36 6.38 9.78
CA ALA A 82 -22.58 6.67 11.19
C ALA A 82 -21.24 7.21 11.73
N PRO A 83 -21.18 8.41 12.32
CA PRO A 83 -19.99 8.83 13.05
C PRO A 83 -19.74 7.85 14.21
N PRO A 84 -18.47 7.68 14.66
CA PRO A 84 -18.20 6.86 15.83
C PRO A 84 -19.08 7.33 17.00
N ALA A 85 -19.71 6.38 17.68
CA ALA A 85 -20.56 6.66 18.83
C ALA A 85 -19.80 7.55 19.84
N PRO A 86 -20.46 8.55 20.46
CA PRO A 86 -19.80 9.41 21.42
C PRO A 86 -19.23 8.55 22.56
N VAL A 87 -17.96 8.78 22.87
CA VAL A 87 -17.29 8.19 24.04
C VAL A 87 -18.12 8.59 25.26
N PRO A 88 -18.63 7.64 26.08
CA PRO A 88 -19.37 8.00 27.27
C PRO A 88 -18.45 8.83 28.19
N PRO A 89 -18.94 9.90 28.83
CA PRO A 89 -18.13 10.62 29.80
C PRO A 89 -17.69 9.66 30.92
N PRO A 90 -16.49 9.84 31.50
CA PRO A 90 -16.09 9.05 32.65
C PRO A 90 -17.13 9.19 33.77
N GLY A 91 -17.60 8.05 34.26
CA GLY A 91 -18.72 7.98 35.19
C GLY A 91 -18.47 8.79 36.46
N SER A 92 -19.47 9.60 36.85
CA SER A 92 -19.55 10.17 38.18
C SER A 92 -19.74 9.03 39.17
N ALA A 93 -18.65 8.60 39.78
CA ALA A 93 -18.72 7.99 41.10
C ALA A 93 -19.06 9.09 42.13
N ASP A 94 -19.82 8.68 43.13
CA ASP A 94 -20.00 9.31 44.45
C ASP A 94 -21.28 10.13 44.69
N SER A 95 -22.23 9.49 45.38
CA SER A 95 -22.63 9.84 46.76
C SER A 95 -23.95 9.13 47.10
N ALA A 96 -23.89 8.15 47.99
CA ALA A 96 -25.04 7.60 48.69
C ALA A 96 -25.17 8.34 50.03
N ASP A 97 -26.37 8.85 50.32
CA ASP A 97 -26.84 9.19 51.68
C ASP A 97 -27.97 8.20 52.03
#